data_AF-A0A9J6ADA4-F1
#
_entry.id   AF-A0A9J6ADA4-F1
#
_cell.length_a   1.000
_cell.length_b   1.000
_cell.length_c   1.000
_cell.angle_alpha   90.00
_cell.angle_beta   90.00
_cell.angle_gamma   90.00
#
_symmetry.space_group_name_H-M   'P 1'
#
loop_
_entity.id
_entity.type
_entity.pdbx_description
1 polymer ?
#
loop_
_entity_poly.entity_id
_entity_poly.type
_entity_poly.pdbx_seq_one_letter_code
_entity_poly.pdbx_strand_id
1 'polypeptide(L)'
;MQVNWLEVTGCIDNINIAKKTSYNIECTMSLMTDAFGWSGSPVYLMAKWGDNTQWRKVNLTTEINGKKMISKAIMITKGKGNNTDKIYFGLYEVWNKKWKGGLKIHSGYIVYPKSLNIVWGSDKSYWKLPNYEKDDAELIQVNWLEVTGCIDNINIAKKISYEFGFTMSLMTDAFGWRDSPVYLMAKWGDNTQWRKVNLATEINGKKMISKTITITKGNGNNADNIYFGLYEVWNKKWKGGLKIHSVNLTET
;
A
#
# COMPACT_ATOMS: atom_id res chain seq x y z
N MET A 1 20.26 7.85 10.38
CA MET A 1 21.37 7.59 9.43
C MET A 1 21.72 8.90 8.74
N GLN A 2 22.99 9.26 8.69
CA GLN A 2 23.49 10.42 7.95
C GLN A 2 24.34 9.91 6.77
N VAL A 3 24.18 10.51 5.59
CA VAL A 3 24.89 10.10 4.38
C VAL A 3 25.33 11.31 3.56
N ASN A 4 26.45 11.14 2.86
CA ASN A 4 26.97 12.06 1.85
C ASN A 4 26.57 11.65 0.41
N TRP A 5 26.04 10.43 0.24
CA TRP A 5 25.44 9.91 -0.98
C TRP A 5 24.38 8.84 -0.61
N LEU A 6 23.26 8.78 -1.33
CA LEU A 6 22.23 7.76 -1.12
C LEU A 6 22.17 6.80 -2.30
N GLU A 7 22.49 5.54 -2.05
CA GLU A 7 22.09 4.40 -2.87
C GLU A 7 21.46 3.35 -1.97
N VAL A 8 20.21 2.99 -2.29
CA VAL A 8 19.53 1.87 -1.65
C VAL A 8 18.96 1.01 -2.76
N THR A 9 19.47 -0.21 -2.90
CA THR A 9 19.04 -1.16 -3.92
C THR A 9 18.29 -2.33 -3.31
N GLY A 10 17.33 -2.87 -4.06
CA GLY A 10 16.55 -4.04 -3.69
C GLY A 10 16.21 -4.90 -4.90
N CYS A 11 15.72 -6.10 -4.60
CA CYS A 11 15.18 -7.05 -5.57
C CYS A 11 13.85 -7.58 -5.05
N ILE A 12 12.86 -7.67 -5.93
CA ILE A 12 11.66 -8.48 -5.74
C ILE A 12 11.91 -9.79 -6.48
N ASP A 13 11.93 -10.91 -5.78
CA ASP A 13 12.08 -12.25 -6.33
C ASP A 13 10.71 -12.96 -6.42
N ASN A 14 10.63 -14.10 -7.14
CA ASN A 14 9.44 -14.96 -7.23
C ASN A 14 8.19 -14.28 -7.81
N ILE A 15 8.39 -13.32 -8.71
CA ILE A 15 7.31 -12.60 -9.36
C ILE A 15 6.58 -13.52 -10.35
N ASN A 16 5.25 -13.57 -10.30
CA ASN A 16 4.49 -14.45 -11.19
C ASN A 16 4.53 -13.98 -12.66
N ILE A 17 5.48 -14.54 -13.41
CA ILE A 17 5.76 -14.20 -14.81
C ILE A 17 4.73 -14.74 -15.80
N ALA A 18 3.90 -15.70 -15.38
CA ALA A 18 2.88 -16.33 -16.23
C ALA A 18 1.55 -15.54 -16.19
N LYS A 19 1.23 -14.93 -15.04
CA LYS A 19 -0.01 -14.18 -14.85
C LYS A 19 0.11 -12.68 -15.14
N LYS A 20 1.32 -12.11 -15.05
CA LYS A 20 1.50 -10.66 -15.19
C LYS A 20 2.78 -10.30 -15.93
N THR A 21 2.67 -9.47 -16.95
CA THR A 21 3.79 -8.99 -17.78
C THR A 21 4.25 -7.58 -17.43
N SER A 22 3.62 -6.94 -16.44
CA SER A 22 3.95 -5.60 -15.96
C SER A 22 3.71 -5.43 -14.47
N TYR A 23 4.60 -4.69 -13.79
CA TYR A 23 4.46 -4.33 -12.38
C TYR A 23 4.65 -2.83 -12.20
N ASN A 24 3.86 -2.22 -11.34
CA ASN A 24 4.09 -0.87 -10.85
C ASN A 24 4.99 -0.95 -9.63
N ILE A 25 6.09 -0.21 -9.68
CA ILE A 25 7.04 -0.10 -8.56
C ILE A 25 6.88 1.28 -7.98
N GLU A 26 6.68 1.28 -6.66
CA GLU A 26 6.44 2.47 -5.87
C GLU A 26 7.34 2.45 -4.65
N CYS A 27 7.78 3.63 -4.26
CA CYS A 27 8.53 3.87 -3.06
C CYS A 27 7.81 4.91 -2.23
N THR A 28 7.54 4.56 -0.97
CA THR A 28 7.06 5.51 0.02
C THR A 28 8.20 5.85 0.97
N MET A 29 8.44 7.15 1.14
CA MET A 29 9.51 7.69 1.97
C MET A 29 8.95 8.79 2.87
N SER A 30 9.62 9.09 3.97
CA SER A 30 9.26 10.24 4.81
C SER A 30 10.49 10.87 5.42
N LEU A 31 10.42 12.17 5.64
CA LEU A 31 11.41 12.93 6.39
C LEU A 31 11.04 12.92 7.87
N MET A 32 12.00 12.50 8.69
CA MET A 32 11.95 12.66 10.14
C MET A 32 11.96 14.15 10.52
N THR A 33 11.60 14.47 11.75
CA THR A 33 11.55 15.86 12.24
C THR A 33 12.91 16.54 12.26
N ASP A 34 13.99 15.76 12.34
CA ASP A 34 15.38 16.18 12.33
C ASP A 34 16.03 16.05 10.94
N ALA A 35 15.24 15.86 9.88
CA ALA A 35 15.77 15.69 8.52
C ALA A 35 16.39 16.98 7.98
N PHE A 36 17.50 16.85 7.24
CA PHE A 36 18.26 17.97 6.68
C PHE A 36 18.92 17.60 5.34
N GLY A 37 19.31 18.62 4.56
CA GLY A 37 20.16 18.46 3.37
C GLY A 37 19.46 18.01 2.07
N TRP A 38 18.15 17.73 2.10
CA TRP A 38 17.40 17.24 0.93
C TRP A 38 16.97 18.34 -0.06
N SER A 39 17.03 19.62 0.32
CA SER A 39 16.66 20.73 -0.57
C SER A 39 17.62 20.86 -1.77
N GLY A 40 17.04 20.84 -2.97
CA GLY A 40 17.78 20.86 -4.24
C GLY A 40 18.60 19.60 -4.50
N SER A 41 18.28 18.49 -3.84
CA SER A 41 18.98 17.20 -3.98
C SER A 41 18.06 16.20 -4.67
N PRO A 42 18.16 16.01 -5.99
CA PRO A 42 17.20 15.18 -6.67
C PRO A 42 17.39 13.70 -6.37
N VAL A 43 16.30 13.04 -5.96
CA VAL A 43 16.25 11.60 -5.71
C VAL A 43 15.47 10.93 -6.82
N TYR A 44 15.98 9.83 -7.34
CA TYR A 44 15.36 9.04 -8.39
C TYR A 44 15.03 7.65 -7.87
N LEU A 45 13.79 7.22 -8.09
CA LEU A 45 13.49 5.79 -8.06
C LEU A 45 13.85 5.25 -9.44
N MET A 46 14.58 4.14 -9.46
CA MET A 46 14.97 3.43 -10.66
C MET A 46 14.55 1.98 -10.54
N ALA A 47 14.10 1.38 -11.63
CA ALA A 47 13.84 -0.06 -11.66
C ALA A 47 14.01 -0.68 -13.05
N LYS A 48 14.26 -1.99 -13.05
CA LYS A 48 14.39 -2.83 -14.24
C LYS A 48 13.85 -4.24 -14.00
N TRP A 49 13.41 -4.89 -15.06
CA TRP A 49 13.07 -6.30 -15.03
C TRP A 49 14.31 -7.13 -15.29
N GLY A 50 14.72 -7.96 -14.33
CA GLY A 50 15.74 -8.96 -14.57
C GLY A 50 17.06 -8.43 -15.11
N ASP A 51 17.54 -9.10 -16.15
CA ASP A 51 18.77 -8.76 -16.85
C ASP A 51 18.61 -7.63 -17.89
N ASN A 52 17.46 -6.95 -17.93
CA ASN A 52 17.31 -5.78 -18.79
C ASN A 52 18.39 -4.74 -18.43
N THR A 53 19.12 -4.26 -19.43
CA THR A 53 20.18 -3.25 -19.22
C THR A 53 19.61 -1.85 -19.03
N GLN A 54 18.38 -1.60 -19.49
CA GLN A 54 17.71 -0.31 -19.39
C GLN A 54 16.92 -0.18 -18.08
N TRP A 55 17.34 0.76 -17.25
CA TRP A 55 16.60 1.20 -16.07
C TRP A 55 15.57 2.26 -16.45
N ARG A 56 14.33 2.07 -16.01
CA ARG A 56 13.35 3.17 -15.98
C ARG A 56 13.58 3.97 -14.72
N LYS A 57 13.51 5.30 -14.81
CA LYS A 57 13.72 6.21 -13.68
C LYS A 57 12.60 7.23 -13.59
N VAL A 58 12.26 7.62 -12.36
CA VAL A 58 11.34 8.74 -12.07
C VAL A 58 11.97 9.64 -11.02
N ASN A 59 11.82 10.94 -11.22
CA ASN A 59 12.28 11.94 -10.26
C ASN A 59 11.27 12.04 -9.11
N LEU A 60 11.72 11.90 -7.87
CA LEU A 60 10.91 11.96 -6.65
C LEU A 60 10.85 13.38 -6.03
N THR A 61 11.60 14.32 -6.60
CA THR A 61 11.91 15.61 -5.98
C THR A 61 10.85 16.68 -6.25
N THR A 62 9.87 16.39 -7.13
CA THR A 62 8.79 17.32 -7.48
C THR A 62 7.64 17.33 -6.45
N GLU A 63 7.73 16.55 -5.37
CA GLU A 63 6.65 16.39 -4.38
C GLU A 63 7.11 16.61 -2.93
N ILE A 64 8.10 17.48 -2.70
CA ILE A 64 8.46 17.92 -1.34
C ILE A 64 7.47 19.00 -0.87
N ASN A 65 6.19 18.65 -0.76
CA ASN A 65 5.19 19.44 -0.04
C ASN A 65 4.86 18.71 1.27
N GLY A 66 5.78 18.74 2.24
CA GLY A 66 5.58 18.21 3.59
C GLY A 66 6.53 17.07 4.01
N LYS A 67 6.13 16.32 5.05
CA LYS A 67 6.96 15.27 5.70
C LYS A 67 6.93 13.91 5.00
N LYS A 68 6.06 13.67 4.02
CA LYS A 68 5.88 12.37 3.34
C LYS A 68 6.13 12.53 1.83
N MET A 69 6.91 11.61 1.28
CA MET A 69 7.25 11.51 -0.14
C MET A 69 6.64 10.20 -0.67
N ILE A 70 5.86 10.27 -1.74
CA ILE A 70 5.33 9.09 -2.41
C ILE A 70 5.82 9.16 -3.85
N SER A 71 6.47 8.11 -4.36
CA SER A 71 6.90 8.12 -5.76
C SER A 71 5.70 8.01 -6.69
N LYS A 72 5.75 8.72 -7.82
CA LYS A 72 4.95 8.32 -8.99
C LYS A 72 5.38 6.92 -9.42
N ALA A 73 4.41 6.03 -9.61
CA ALA A 73 4.66 4.64 -9.98
C ALA A 73 5.51 4.53 -11.25
N ILE A 74 6.52 3.66 -11.22
CA ILE A 74 7.24 3.24 -12.41
C ILE A 74 6.63 1.92 -12.86
N MET A 75 5.95 1.94 -14.00
CA MET A 75 5.54 0.71 -14.66
C MET A 75 6.76 0.06 -15.30
N ILE A 76 7.10 -1.16 -14.87
CA ILE A 76 8.11 -2.01 -15.48
C ILE A 76 7.41 -3.15 -16.22
N THR A 77 7.77 -3.33 -17.48
CA THR A 77 7.26 -4.40 -18.34
C THR A 77 8.34 -5.45 -18.58
N LYS A 78 7.95 -6.73 -18.63
CA LYS A 78 8.81 -7.84 -18.98
C LYS A 78 9.39 -7.63 -20.39
N GLY A 79 10.72 -7.73 -20.52
CA GLY A 79 11.39 -7.67 -21.83
C GLY A 79 11.12 -8.93 -22.65
N LYS A 80 11.10 -8.82 -23.99
CA LYS A 80 11.02 -10.00 -24.87
C LYS A 80 12.20 -10.93 -24.58
N GLY A 81 11.92 -12.21 -24.31
CA GLY A 81 12.93 -13.23 -24.03
C GLY A 81 13.49 -13.24 -22.60
N ASN A 82 13.09 -12.29 -21.74
CA ASN A 82 13.54 -12.25 -20.36
C ASN A 82 12.72 -13.23 -19.51
N ASN A 83 13.32 -14.31 -19.01
CA ASN A 83 12.61 -15.37 -18.28
C ASN A 83 12.75 -15.31 -16.76
N THR A 84 13.46 -14.31 -16.24
CA THR A 84 13.57 -14.14 -14.79
C THR A 84 12.28 -13.61 -14.19
N ASP A 85 12.02 -14.08 -12.99
CA ASP A 85 10.99 -13.67 -12.04
C ASP A 85 11.46 -12.56 -11.09
N LYS A 86 12.49 -11.81 -11.49
CA LYS A 86 13.12 -10.77 -10.67
C LYS A 86 12.90 -9.38 -11.20
N ILE A 87 12.63 -8.45 -10.30
CA ILE A 87 12.65 -7.01 -10.55
C ILE A 87 13.68 -6.37 -9.63
N TYR A 88 14.62 -5.65 -10.20
CA TYR A 88 15.59 -4.86 -9.47
C TYR A 88 15.12 -3.42 -9.39
N PHE A 89 15.29 -2.80 -8.23
CA PHE A 89 14.95 -1.40 -8.01
C PHE A 89 15.99 -0.73 -7.11
N GLY A 90 16.07 0.58 -7.18
CA GLY A 90 16.89 1.35 -6.25
C GLY A 90 16.51 2.82 -6.19
N LEU A 91 16.89 3.45 -5.09
CA LEU A 91 16.83 4.88 -4.89
C LEU A 91 18.23 5.45 -5.08
N TYR A 92 18.33 6.42 -5.97
CA TYR A 92 19.59 7.03 -6.37
C TYR A 92 19.50 8.54 -6.19
N GLU A 93 20.40 9.10 -5.42
CA GLU A 93 20.59 10.54 -5.37
C GLU A 93 21.69 10.97 -6.34
N VAL A 94 21.48 12.05 -7.09
CA VAL A 94 22.57 12.69 -7.83
C VAL A 94 23.49 13.39 -6.84
N TRP A 95 24.73 12.92 -6.76
CA TRP A 95 25.69 13.43 -5.79
C TRP A 95 25.89 14.95 -5.92
N ASN A 96 25.68 15.66 -4.82
CA ASN A 96 25.80 17.11 -4.75
C ASN A 96 26.67 17.61 -3.59
N LYS A 97 27.49 16.72 -2.99
CA LYS A 97 28.41 17.02 -1.88
C LYS A 97 27.74 17.56 -0.61
N LYS A 98 26.41 17.45 -0.47
CA LYS A 98 25.68 17.86 0.76
C LYS A 98 25.48 16.66 1.68
N TRP A 99 25.74 16.85 2.97
CA TRP A 99 25.34 15.93 4.02
C TRP A 99 23.82 15.92 4.19
N LYS A 100 23.26 14.73 4.39
CA LYS A 100 21.82 14.53 4.53
C LYS A 100 21.53 13.54 5.64
N GLY A 101 20.37 13.69 6.26
CA GLY A 101 19.93 12.81 7.33
C GLY A 101 18.41 12.80 7.47
N GLY A 102 17.92 11.91 8.33
CA GLY A 102 16.50 11.83 8.68
C GLY A 102 15.58 11.29 7.58
N LEU A 103 16.12 10.58 6.58
CA LEU A 103 15.29 9.91 5.58
C LEU A 103 14.87 8.52 6.06
N LYS A 104 13.57 8.26 6.06
CA LYS A 104 12.99 6.93 6.32
C LYS A 104 12.41 6.38 5.03
N ILE A 105 12.89 5.21 4.59
CA ILE A 105 12.31 4.44 3.50
C ILE A 105 11.39 3.39 4.12
N HIS A 106 10.15 3.33 3.64
CA HIS A 106 9.18 2.33 4.11
C HIS A 106 9.19 1.15 3.15
N SER A 107 9.47 -0.06 3.66
CA SER A 107 9.27 -1.30 2.92
C SER A 107 7.88 -1.84 3.22
N GLY A 108 7.17 -2.27 2.19
CA GLY A 108 5.80 -2.74 2.34
C GLY A 108 5.08 -2.96 1.02
N TYR A 109 3.83 -3.38 1.12
CA TYR A 109 2.94 -3.65 0.01
C TYR A 109 1.79 -2.65 0.02
N ILE A 110 1.39 -2.19 -1.17
CA ILE A 110 0.19 -1.39 -1.37
C ILE A 110 -0.73 -2.19 -2.28
N VAL A 111 -1.95 -2.45 -1.82
CA VAL A 111 -3.01 -3.07 -2.62
C VAL A 111 -4.05 -2.01 -2.92
N TYR A 112 -4.30 -1.77 -4.20
CA TYR A 112 -5.31 -0.82 -4.65
C TYR A 112 -6.69 -1.45 -4.78
N PRO A 113 -7.78 -0.65 -4.72
CA PRO A 113 -9.15 -1.16 -4.67
C PRO A 113 -9.54 -2.09 -5.82
N LYS A 114 -8.94 -1.91 -7.00
CA LYS A 114 -9.21 -2.75 -8.19
C LYS A 114 -8.81 -4.22 -7.99
N SER A 115 -7.90 -4.50 -7.06
CA SER A 115 -7.44 -5.85 -6.72
C SER A 115 -8.15 -6.44 -5.51
N LEU A 116 -9.10 -5.71 -4.90
CA LEU A 116 -9.86 -6.18 -3.75
C LEU A 116 -11.08 -6.97 -4.19
N ASN A 117 -11.47 -7.93 -3.36
CA ASN A 117 -12.74 -8.60 -3.47
C ASN A 117 -13.79 -7.82 -2.66
N ILE A 118 -14.76 -7.22 -3.33
CA ILE A 118 -15.80 -6.39 -2.72
C ILE A 118 -17.15 -7.08 -2.89
N VAL A 119 -17.79 -7.46 -1.79
CA VAL A 119 -19.14 -8.04 -1.84
C VAL A 119 -20.11 -6.96 -2.36
N TRP A 120 -20.98 -7.35 -3.31
CA TRP A 120 -21.84 -6.45 -4.09
C TRP A 120 -21.10 -5.45 -5.00
N GLY A 121 -19.78 -5.59 -5.17
CA GLY A 121 -18.98 -4.65 -5.97
C GLY A 121 -19.37 -4.58 -7.45
N SER A 122 -19.91 -5.65 -8.03
CA SER A 122 -20.34 -5.68 -9.43
C SER A 122 -21.64 -4.89 -9.68
N ASP A 123 -22.42 -4.61 -8.63
CA ASP A 123 -23.66 -3.85 -8.74
C ASP A 123 -23.40 -2.36 -8.51
N LYS A 124 -23.61 -1.59 -9.59
CA LYS A 124 -23.38 -0.14 -9.64
C LYS A 124 -24.33 0.65 -8.75
N SER A 125 -25.36 0.02 -8.19
CA SER A 125 -26.28 0.63 -7.22
C SER A 125 -25.68 0.69 -5.81
N TYR A 126 -24.69 -0.17 -5.53
CA TYR A 126 -24.05 -0.29 -4.22
C TYR A 126 -22.62 0.23 -4.22
N TRP A 127 -21.87 0.02 -5.30
CA TRP A 127 -20.47 0.45 -5.42
C TRP A 127 -20.17 1.12 -6.74
N LYS A 128 -19.31 2.13 -6.70
CA LYS A 128 -18.61 2.63 -7.88
C LYS A 128 -17.17 2.14 -7.81
N LEU A 129 -16.91 1.11 -8.62
CA LEU A 129 -15.59 0.49 -8.72
C LEU A 129 -14.61 1.33 -9.54
N PRO A 130 -13.31 1.20 -9.27
CA PRO A 130 -12.26 1.92 -9.97
C PRO A 130 -12.15 1.54 -11.46
N ASN A 131 -12.02 2.54 -12.33
CA ASN A 131 -11.75 2.32 -13.76
C ASN A 131 -10.25 2.03 -13.98
N TYR A 132 -9.39 2.79 -13.31
CA TYR A 132 -7.94 2.65 -13.35
C TYR A 132 -7.39 2.03 -12.05
N GLU A 133 -6.16 1.53 -12.10
CA GLU A 133 -5.58 0.76 -10.98
C GLU A 133 -5.53 1.55 -9.66
N LYS A 134 -5.31 2.86 -9.71
CA LYS A 134 -5.18 3.74 -8.54
C LYS A 134 -6.45 4.52 -8.18
N ASP A 135 -7.54 4.29 -8.91
CA ASP A 135 -8.79 4.94 -8.58
C ASP A 135 -9.34 4.39 -7.25
N ASP A 136 -10.10 5.22 -6.55
CA ASP A 136 -10.79 4.82 -5.33
C ASP A 136 -11.97 3.88 -5.64
N ALA A 137 -12.31 3.01 -4.68
CA ALA A 137 -13.63 2.38 -4.65
C ALA A 137 -14.56 3.21 -3.77
N GLU A 138 -15.70 3.64 -4.32
CA GLU A 138 -16.68 4.47 -3.61
C GLU A 138 -17.91 3.63 -3.28
N LEU A 139 -18.22 3.53 -1.98
CA LEU A 139 -19.42 2.89 -1.48
C LEU A 139 -20.59 3.87 -1.60
N ILE A 140 -21.58 3.52 -2.42
CA ILE A 140 -22.83 4.26 -2.56
C ILE A 140 -23.69 3.97 -1.33
N GLN A 141 -24.07 2.69 -1.14
CA GLN A 141 -24.82 2.24 0.01
C GLN A 141 -24.77 0.72 0.17
N VAL A 142 -24.67 0.21 1.39
CA VAL A 142 -24.88 -1.22 1.72
C VAL A 142 -25.42 -1.38 3.13
N ASN A 143 -26.10 -2.49 3.41
CA ASN A 143 -26.38 -2.96 4.77
C ASN A 143 -25.44 -4.09 5.23
N TRP A 144 -24.59 -4.60 4.31
CA TRP A 144 -23.55 -5.60 4.53
C TRP A 144 -22.26 -5.10 3.88
N LEU A 145 -21.28 -4.68 4.69
CA LEU A 145 -19.96 -4.27 4.22
C LEU A 145 -18.98 -5.42 4.40
N GLU A 146 -18.45 -5.91 3.30
CA GLU A 146 -17.37 -6.90 3.30
C GLU A 146 -16.43 -6.65 2.13
N VAL A 147 -15.18 -6.32 2.46
CA VAL A 147 -14.10 -6.12 1.50
C VAL A 147 -12.92 -6.96 1.95
N THR A 148 -12.40 -7.82 1.08
CA THR A 148 -11.32 -8.75 1.39
C THR A 148 -10.21 -8.71 0.35
N GLY A 149 -9.05 -9.21 0.72
CA GLY A 149 -7.91 -9.34 -0.19
C GLY A 149 -6.85 -10.27 0.37
N CYS A 150 -5.85 -10.53 -0.48
CA CYS A 150 -4.70 -11.37 -0.16
C CYS A 150 -3.44 -10.74 -0.75
N ILE A 151 -2.33 -10.84 -0.03
CA ILE A 151 -0.99 -10.64 -0.57
C ILE A 151 -0.31 -12.00 -0.53
N ASP A 152 -0.01 -12.53 -1.71
CA ASP A 152 0.65 -13.82 -1.88
C ASP A 152 2.19 -13.66 -1.85
N ASN A 153 2.89 -14.73 -1.47
CA ASN A 153 4.35 -14.85 -1.54
C ASN A 153 5.12 -13.73 -0.80
N ILE A 154 4.65 -13.36 0.38
CA ILE A 154 5.36 -12.40 1.23
C ILE A 154 6.73 -12.96 1.58
N ASN A 155 7.78 -12.14 1.47
CA ASN A 155 9.13 -12.58 1.78
C ASN A 155 9.28 -12.84 3.30
N ILE A 156 9.21 -14.12 3.66
CA ILE A 156 9.30 -14.64 5.03
C ILE A 156 10.72 -14.50 5.61
N ALA A 157 11.74 -14.51 4.76
CA ALA A 157 13.11 -14.72 5.19
C ALA A 157 13.71 -13.54 5.99
N LYS A 158 13.08 -12.36 5.94
CA LYS A 158 13.65 -11.15 6.53
C LYS A 158 12.91 -10.63 7.76
N LYS A 159 11.63 -10.96 7.99
CA LYS A 159 10.80 -10.32 9.03
C LYS A 159 9.65 -11.18 9.56
N ILE A 160 9.29 -10.93 10.82
CA ILE A 160 8.27 -11.70 11.58
C ILE A 160 6.97 -10.93 11.85
N SER A 161 6.89 -9.64 11.48
CA SER A 161 5.74 -8.79 11.75
C SER A 161 5.51 -7.72 10.67
N TYR A 162 4.25 -7.33 10.50
CA TYR A 162 3.82 -6.26 9.62
C TYR A 162 2.73 -5.41 10.30
N GLU A 163 2.70 -4.13 9.97
CA GLU A 163 1.57 -3.25 10.20
C GLU A 163 0.65 -3.24 8.98
N PHE A 164 -0.59 -3.66 9.17
CA PHE A 164 -1.64 -3.73 8.17
C PHE A 164 -2.66 -2.61 8.38
N GLY A 165 -3.06 -1.85 7.36
CA GLY A 165 -4.13 -0.86 7.50
C GLY A 165 -4.80 -0.44 6.20
N PHE A 166 -6.10 -0.18 6.28
CA PHE A 166 -6.85 0.46 5.20
C PHE A 166 -6.66 1.97 5.23
N THR A 167 -6.43 2.55 4.05
CA THR A 167 -6.52 3.99 3.79
C THR A 167 -7.89 4.33 3.26
N MET A 168 -8.68 5.09 4.03
CA MET A 168 -10.07 5.40 3.69
C MET A 168 -10.46 6.82 4.07
N SER A 169 -11.53 7.33 3.46
CA SER A 169 -12.18 8.57 3.87
C SER A 169 -13.72 8.44 3.79
N LEU A 170 -14.44 9.30 4.49
CA LEU A 170 -15.87 9.47 4.28
C LEU A 170 -16.13 10.70 3.41
N MET A 171 -17.07 10.54 2.48
CA MET A 171 -17.63 11.63 1.69
C MET A 171 -18.46 12.57 2.56
N THR A 172 -18.73 13.78 2.07
CA THR A 172 -19.48 14.80 2.80
C THR A 172 -20.92 14.40 3.10
N ASP A 173 -21.48 13.52 2.26
CA ASP A 173 -22.82 12.95 2.33
C ASP A 173 -22.84 11.53 2.96
N ALA A 174 -21.73 11.11 3.58
CA ALA A 174 -21.67 9.80 4.23
C ALA A 174 -22.68 9.67 5.38
N PHE A 175 -23.29 8.48 5.48
CA PHE A 175 -24.36 8.21 6.45
C PHE A 175 -24.26 6.79 7.03
N GLY A 176 -24.97 6.56 8.14
CA GLY A 176 -25.12 5.22 8.73
C GLY A 176 -23.94 4.71 9.57
N TRP A 177 -22.86 5.49 9.76
CA TRP A 177 -21.64 5.03 10.44
C TRP A 177 -21.62 5.18 11.97
N ARG A 178 -22.49 6.02 12.56
CA ARG A 178 -22.45 6.38 14.00
C ARG A 178 -22.50 5.16 14.93
N ASP A 179 -23.35 4.20 14.61
CA ASP A 179 -23.55 2.97 15.40
C ASP A 179 -23.15 1.71 14.62
N SER A 180 -22.28 1.86 13.63
CA SER A 180 -21.83 0.80 12.72
C SER A 180 -20.33 0.60 12.84
N PRO A 181 -19.85 -0.07 13.91
CA PRO A 181 -18.42 -0.28 14.09
C PRO A 181 -17.89 -1.19 12.99
N VAL A 182 -16.83 -0.77 12.33
CA VAL A 182 -16.17 -1.53 11.29
C VAL A 182 -15.02 -2.34 11.89
N TYR A 183 -14.82 -3.55 11.39
CA TYR A 183 -13.81 -4.48 11.87
C TYR A 183 -12.76 -4.69 10.80
N LEU A 184 -11.54 -4.33 11.13
CA LEU A 184 -10.35 -4.66 10.37
C LEU A 184 -9.86 -6.05 10.77
N MET A 185 -9.42 -6.84 9.79
CA MET A 185 -8.87 -8.17 9.98
C MET A 185 -7.57 -8.32 9.19
N ALA A 186 -6.58 -8.95 9.82
CA ALA A 186 -5.40 -9.48 9.15
C ALA A 186 -5.12 -10.89 9.65
N LYS A 187 -4.74 -11.80 8.74
CA LYS A 187 -4.41 -13.18 9.04
C LYS A 187 -3.13 -13.59 8.33
N TRP A 188 -2.21 -14.19 9.07
CA TRP A 188 -0.96 -14.73 8.56
C TRP A 188 -0.73 -16.16 9.08
N GLY A 189 -0.81 -17.15 8.20
CA GLY A 189 -0.85 -18.56 8.61
C GLY A 189 -2.13 -18.85 9.41
N ASP A 190 -1.97 -19.34 10.63
CA ASP A 190 -3.04 -19.58 11.60
C ASP A 190 -3.32 -18.38 12.52
N ASN A 191 -2.41 -17.41 12.58
CA ASN A 191 -2.57 -16.22 13.42
C ASN A 191 -3.55 -15.24 12.76
N THR A 192 -4.61 -14.88 13.47
CA THR A 192 -5.63 -13.92 13.01
C THR A 192 -5.76 -12.80 14.03
N GLN A 193 -5.68 -11.56 13.56
CA GLN A 193 -5.80 -10.36 14.38
C GLN A 193 -6.99 -9.53 13.89
N TRP A 194 -7.74 -9.01 14.84
CA TRP A 194 -8.92 -8.18 14.60
C TRP A 194 -8.79 -6.85 15.32
N ARG A 195 -9.28 -5.79 14.69
CA ARG A 195 -9.38 -4.47 15.33
C ARG A 195 -10.73 -3.83 14.99
N LYS A 196 -11.46 -3.49 16.03
CA LYS A 196 -12.67 -2.68 15.93
C LYS A 196 -12.31 -1.20 15.72
N VAL A 197 -12.97 -0.57 14.77
CA VAL A 197 -12.77 0.83 14.35
C VAL A 197 -14.14 1.50 14.26
N ASN A 198 -14.31 2.66 14.91
CA ASN A 198 -15.54 3.42 14.78
C ASN A 198 -15.31 4.59 13.83
N LEU A 199 -15.78 4.45 12.59
CA LEU A 199 -15.55 5.47 11.56
C LEU A 199 -16.16 6.83 11.95
N ALA A 200 -17.33 6.86 12.60
CA ALA A 200 -18.00 8.14 12.90
C ALA A 200 -17.27 8.99 13.94
N THR A 201 -16.65 8.38 14.95
CA THR A 201 -15.88 9.13 15.98
C THR A 201 -14.48 9.50 15.50
N GLU A 202 -13.98 8.82 14.49
CA GLU A 202 -12.59 8.97 14.03
C GLU A 202 -12.46 9.97 12.87
N ILE A 203 -13.57 10.44 12.32
CA ILE A 203 -13.64 11.32 11.15
C ILE A 203 -14.10 12.71 11.60
N ASN A 204 -13.22 13.43 12.27
CA ASN A 204 -13.46 14.83 12.64
C ASN A 204 -13.06 15.79 11.50
N GLY A 205 -13.65 15.58 10.32
CA GLY A 205 -13.44 16.36 9.10
C GLY A 205 -12.38 15.75 8.17
N LYS A 206 -12.81 15.35 6.95
CA LYS A 206 -12.05 14.95 5.74
C LYS A 206 -10.79 14.07 5.87
N LYS A 207 -10.41 13.61 7.06
CA LYS A 207 -9.10 13.02 7.31
C LYS A 207 -9.10 11.54 6.92
N MET A 208 -8.03 11.18 6.22
CA MET A 208 -7.67 9.83 5.82
C MET A 208 -7.46 8.96 7.06
N ILE A 209 -8.26 7.90 7.23
CA ILE A 209 -8.07 6.89 8.28
C ILE A 209 -6.94 5.97 7.84
N SER A 210 -5.95 5.79 8.70
CA SER A 210 -4.94 4.74 8.62
C SER A 210 -4.79 4.13 10.00
N LYS A 211 -5.77 3.34 10.43
CA LYS A 211 -5.61 2.52 11.64
C LYS A 211 -4.98 1.19 11.25
N THR A 212 -3.88 0.86 11.90
CA THR A 212 -3.11 -0.34 11.61
C THR A 212 -3.36 -1.45 12.62
N ILE A 213 -3.24 -2.70 12.19
CA ILE A 213 -3.16 -3.89 13.02
C ILE A 213 -1.76 -4.45 12.85
N THR A 214 -1.08 -4.77 13.95
CA THR A 214 0.15 -5.55 13.87
C THR A 214 -0.19 -7.02 13.74
N ILE A 215 0.32 -7.67 12.68
CA ILE A 215 0.17 -9.11 12.46
C ILE A 215 1.56 -9.76 12.45
N THR A 216 1.69 -10.90 13.11
CA THR A 216 2.91 -11.70 13.16
C THR A 216 2.71 -13.05 12.49
N LYS A 217 3.81 -13.65 12.04
CA LYS A 217 3.80 -14.94 11.35
C LYS A 217 3.26 -16.04 12.26
N GLY A 218 2.21 -16.71 11.81
CA GLY A 218 1.70 -17.95 12.40
C GLY A 218 2.41 -19.22 11.87
N ASN A 219 2.05 -20.37 12.43
CA ASN A 219 2.62 -21.68 12.08
C ASN A 219 1.87 -22.43 10.97
N GLY A 220 0.74 -21.90 10.51
CA GLY A 220 -0.12 -22.59 9.53
C GLY A 220 0.51 -22.77 8.14
N ASN A 221 -0.01 -23.74 7.38
CA ASN A 221 0.49 -24.14 6.06
C ASN A 221 0.53 -23.02 4.99
N ASN A 222 -0.22 -21.93 5.18
CA ASN A 222 -0.25 -20.77 4.28
C ASN A 222 0.54 -19.59 4.83
N ALA A 223 1.66 -19.84 5.50
CA ALA A 223 2.48 -18.79 6.11
C ALA A 223 3.22 -17.89 5.11
N ASP A 224 3.02 -18.09 3.80
CA ASP A 224 3.56 -17.27 2.73
C ASP A 224 2.56 -16.19 2.29
N ASN A 225 1.31 -16.27 2.74
CA ASN A 225 0.24 -15.36 2.36
C ASN A 225 -0.30 -14.61 3.58
N ILE A 226 -0.63 -13.33 3.38
CA ILE A 226 -1.41 -12.53 4.34
C ILE A 226 -2.78 -12.23 3.75
N TYR A 227 -3.81 -12.66 4.46
CA TYR A 227 -5.21 -12.35 4.16
C TYR A 227 -5.66 -11.17 5.00
N PHE A 228 -6.57 -10.39 4.46
CA PHE A 228 -7.09 -9.25 5.19
C PHE A 228 -8.51 -8.89 4.78
N GLY A 229 -9.17 -8.09 5.61
CA GLY A 229 -10.49 -7.57 5.28
C GLY A 229 -11.00 -6.44 6.16
N LEU A 230 -12.10 -5.88 5.70
CA LEU A 230 -12.88 -4.81 6.30
C LEU A 230 -14.35 -5.26 6.37
N TYR A 231 -14.93 -5.28 7.57
CA TYR A 231 -16.23 -5.88 7.82
C TYR A 231 -17.15 -4.98 8.63
N GLU A 232 -18.39 -4.82 8.17
CA GLU A 232 -19.53 -4.47 8.99
C GLU A 232 -20.75 -5.22 8.45
N VAL A 233 -20.97 -6.41 9.00
CA VAL A 233 -21.96 -7.37 8.48
C VAL A 233 -23.08 -7.68 9.48
N TRP A 234 -23.03 -7.09 10.68
CA TRP A 234 -23.83 -7.54 11.81
C TRP A 234 -25.07 -6.68 12.04
N ASN A 235 -24.96 -5.35 11.96
CA ASN A 235 -26.05 -4.49 12.41
C ASN A 235 -27.17 -4.31 11.38
N LYS A 236 -26.94 -4.75 10.14
CA LYS A 236 -27.87 -4.66 8.99
C LYS A 236 -28.38 -3.24 8.69
N LYS A 237 -27.72 -2.20 9.23
CA LYS A 237 -28.07 -0.80 8.99
C LYS A 237 -27.46 -0.36 7.67
N TRP A 238 -28.25 0.34 6.87
CA TRP A 238 -27.76 0.98 5.66
C TRP A 238 -26.73 2.05 6.00
N LYS A 239 -25.63 2.04 5.27
CA LYS A 239 -24.53 2.99 5.36
C LYS A 239 -23.94 3.24 3.98
N GLY A 240 -23.41 4.43 3.78
CA GLY A 240 -22.90 4.87 2.49
C GLY A 240 -21.86 5.96 2.63
N GLY A 241 -21.22 6.29 1.53
CA GLY A 241 -20.26 7.39 1.47
C GLY A 241 -18.84 7.05 1.91
N LEU A 242 -18.44 5.77 1.95
CA LEU A 242 -17.06 5.36 2.23
C LEU A 242 -16.23 5.34 0.94
N LYS A 243 -15.03 5.92 0.96
CA LYS A 243 -14.02 5.73 -0.09
C LYS A 243 -12.88 4.90 0.44
N ILE A 244 -12.51 3.87 -0.32
CA ILE A 244 -11.30 3.07 -0.09
C ILE A 244 -10.26 3.52 -1.10
N HIS A 245 -9.13 4.04 -0.60
CA HIS A 245 -8.04 4.54 -1.44
C HIS A 245 -6.98 3.46 -1.68
N SER A 246 -6.62 2.74 -0.61
CA SER A 246 -5.65 1.65 -0.68
C SER A 246 -5.64 0.82 0.61
N VAL A 247 -4.94 -0.31 0.57
CA VAL A 247 -4.56 -1.11 1.71
C VAL A 247 -3.04 -1.12 1.77
N ASN A 248 -2.47 -0.90 2.96
CA ASN A 248 -1.03 -0.87 3.17
C ASN A 248 -0.64 -1.98 4.13
N LEU A 249 0.45 -2.67 3.80
CA LEU A 249 1.12 -3.62 4.65
C LEU A 249 2.57 -3.17 4.78
N THR A 250 2.90 -2.45 5.84
CA THR A 250 4.24 -1.92 6.07
C THR A 250 5.00 -2.81 7.03
N GLU A 251 6.26 -3.07 6.71
CA GLU A 251 7.14 -3.78 7.63
C GLU A 251 7.42 -2.95 8.88
N THR A 252 7.33 -3.59 10.05
CA THR A 252 7.77 -3.03 11.33
C THR A 252 9.25 -3.28 11.60
#